data_AF-A0A5E7FT54-F1
#
_entry.id   AF-A0A5E7FT54-F1
#
_cell.length_a   1.000
_cell.length_b   1.000
_cell.length_c   1.000
_cell.angle_alpha   90.00
_cell.angle_beta   90.00
_cell.angle_gamma   90.00
#
_symmetry.space_group_name_H-M   'P 1'
#
loop_
_entity.id
_entity.type
_entity.pdbx_description
1 polymer ?
#
loop_
_entity_poly.entity_id
_entity_poly.type
_entity_poly.pdbx_seq_one_letter_code
_entity_poly.pdbx_strand_id
1 'polypeptide(L)' 'MLRDNDGNSKTVRAGDRFVIPAGFRGTWEVLETCRKIYVAFEQKA' A
#
# COMPACT_ATOMS: atom_id res chain seq x y z
N MET A 1 -0.35 2.43 7.88
CA MET A 1 -1.20 3.43 7.22
C MET A 1 -0.61 3.77 5.87
N LEU A 2 -1.41 3.79 4.81
CA LEU A 2 -1.01 4.25 3.48
C LEU A 2 -1.49 5.68 3.30
N ARG A 3 -0.61 6.59 2.86
CA ARG A 3 -0.96 7.98 2.54
C ARG A 3 -0.44 8.30 1.15
N ASP A 4 -1.26 8.90 0.30
CA ASP A 4 -0.79 9.45 -0.98
C ASP A 4 -0.45 10.94 -0.85
N ASN A 5 0.12 11.49 -1.92
CA ASN A 5 0.49 12.90 -1.98
C ASN A 5 -0.71 13.83 -2.23
N ASP A 6 -1.87 13.29 -2.60
CA ASP A 6 -3.10 14.04 -2.86
C ASP A 6 -3.93 14.22 -1.57
N GLY A 7 -3.42 13.75 -0.43
CA GLY A 7 -4.03 13.89 0.89
C GLY A 7 -4.95 12.74 1.28
N ASN A 8 -5.12 11.72 0.43
CA ASN A 8 -5.90 10.54 0.77
C ASN A 8 -5.11 9.63 1.71
N SER A 9 -5.83 8.91 2.56
CA SER A 9 -5.22 7.93 3.44
C SER A 9 -6.10 6.71 3.66
N LYS A 10 -5.43 5.57 3.87
CA LYS A 10 -6.07 4.29 4.15
C LYS A 10 -5.37 3.58 5.31
N THR A 11 -6.15 3.25 6.33
CA THR A 11 -5.71 2.33 7.39
C THR A 11 -5.92 0.90 6.92
N VAL A 12 -4.84 0.13 6.91
CA VAL A 12 -4.83 -1.29 6.52
C VAL A 12 -4.67 -2.13 7.77
N ARG A 13 -5.49 -3.17 7.90
CA ARG A 13 -5.53 -4.11 9.02
C ARG A 13 -5.35 -5.55 8.53
N ALA A 14 -5.15 -6.46 9.48
CA ALA A 14 -5.08 -7.89 9.19
C ALA A 14 -6.37 -8.35 8.49
N GLY A 15 -6.22 -9.10 7.39
CA GLY A 15 -7.34 -9.57 6.57
C GLY A 15 -7.71 -8.67 5.39
N ASP A 16 -7.27 -7.41 5.38
CA ASP A 16 -7.52 -6.50 4.26
C ASP A 16 -6.79 -6.97 2.99
N ARG A 17 -7.47 -6.81 1.85
CA ARG A 17 -6.88 -6.96 0.51
C ARG A 17 -6.98 -5.62 -0.21
N PHE A 18 -5.88 -5.19 -0.79
CA PHE A 18 -5.83 -3.93 -1.53
C PHE A 18 -4.73 -3.97 -2.58
N VAL A 19 -4.82 -3.05 -3.54
CA VAL A 19 -3.83 -2.86 -4.60
C VAL A 19 -3.21 -1.49 -4.43
N ILE A 20 -1.89 -1.40 -4.61
CA ILE A 20 -1.19 -0.14 -4.81
C ILE A 20 -1.02 0.02 -6.32
N PRO A 21 -1.67 1.00 -6.96
CA PRO A 21 -1.60 1.15 -8.41
C PRO A 21 -0.19 1.54 -8.86
N ALA A 22 0.15 1.17 -10.10
CA ALA A 22 1.39 1.63 -10.72
C ALA A 22 1.42 3.17 -10.74
N GLY A 23 2.59 3.75 -10.44
CA GLY A 23 2.76 5.19 -10.33
C GLY A 23 2.30 5.81 -9.00
N PHE A 24 1.80 5.01 -8.04
CA PHE A 24 1.51 5.49 -6.68
C PHE A 24 2.73 6.18 -6.07
N ARG A 25 2.51 7.38 -5.49
CA ARG A 25 3.51 8.14 -4.73
C ARG A 25 2.93 8.48 -3.38
N GLY A 26 3.66 8.11 -2.34
CA GLY A 26 3.17 8.28 -0.98
C GLY A 26 4.02 7.53 0.02
N THR A 27 3.50 7.42 1.24
CA THR A 27 4.21 6.81 2.36
C THR A 27 3.48 5.58 2.88
N TRP A 28 4.27 4.62 3.35
CA TRP A 28 3.81 3.48 4.12
C TRP A 28 4.33 3.59 5.54
N GLU A 29 3.43 3.78 6.50
CA GLU A 29 3.75 3.88 7.91
C GLU A 29 3.38 2.59 8.63
N VAL A 30 4.34 1.93 9.29
CA VAL A 30 4.10 0.75 10.13
C VAL A 30 3.78 1.24 11.55
N LEU A 31 2.49 1.21 11.93
CA LEU A 31 2.04 1.67 13.24
C LEU A 31 2.35 0.65 14.35
N GLU A 32 2.28 -0.64 14.02
CA GLU A 32 2.54 -1.77 14.91
C GLU A 32 3.26 -2.87 14.09
N THR A 33 4.04 -3.73 14.75
CA THR A 33 4.76 -4.82 14.06
C THR A 33 3.78 -5.72 13.32
N CYS A 34 3.92 -5.80 12.00
CA CYS A 34 3.00 -6.54 11.14
C CYS A 34 3.74 -7.42 10.12
N ARG A 35 3.05 -8.43 9.59
CA ARG A 35 3.49 -9.22 8.44
C ARG A 35 2.48 -9.04 7.31
N LYS A 36 2.97 -9.03 6.07
CA LYS A 36 2.14 -8.90 4.87
C LYS A 36 2.62 -9.84 3.79
N ILE A 37 1.67 -10.36 3.02
CA ILE A 37 1.93 -11.03 1.74
C ILE A 37 1.82 -9.96 0.66
N TYR A 38 2.78 -9.92 -0.27
CA TYR A 38 2.74 -8.99 -1.39
C TYR A 38 3.06 -9.70 -2.70
N VAL A 39 2.51 -9.18 -3.78
CA VAL A 39 2.85 -9.53 -5.16
C VAL A 39 3.08 -8.21 -5.89
N ALA A 40 4.18 -8.13 -6.64
CA ALA A 40 4.45 -7.01 -7.52
C ALA A 40 4.38 -7.52 -8.97
N PHE A 41 3.70 -6.76 -9.83
CA PHE A 41 3.56 -7.08 -11.24
C PHE A 41 4.05 -5.88 -12.06
N GLU A 42 4.89 -6.16 -13.05
CA GLU A 42 5.38 -5.18 -14.02
C GLU A 42 4.94 -5.64 -15.42
N GLN A 43 4.21 -4.77 -16.12
CA GLN A 43 3.72 -5.09 -17.47
C GLN A 43 4.89 -4.99 -18.45
N LYS A 44 5.07 -6.01 -19.30
CA LYS A 44 6.01 -5.92 -20.43
C LYS A 44 5.54 -4.87 -21.44
N ALA A 45 6.50 -4.11 -21.96
CA ALA A 45 6.29 -3.13 -23.03
C ALA A 45 5.89 -3.79 -24.35
#